data_AF-A0A2V6QTF7-F1
#
_entry.id   AF-A0A2V6QTF7-F1
#
_cell.length_a   1.000
_cell.length_b   1.000
_cell.length_c   1.000
_cell.angle_alpha   90.00
_cell.angle_beta   90.00
_cell.angle_gamma   90.00
#
_symmetry.space_group_name_H-M   'P 1'
#
loop_
_entity.id
_entity.type
_entity.pdbx_description
1 polymer ?
#
loop_
_entity_poly.entity_id
_entity_poly.type
_entity_poly.pdbx_seq_one_letter_code
_entity_poly.pdbx_strand_id
1 'polypeptide(L)'
;FLVVDYTLAIDGREPSSQTGYQFIVGDKTVLPEIDAAVVGMRAAEERPVPFRFADDHRREELRGRSGAATVRLVEVKEKVLPELDDEFAKSFGEFASLVALRAEVGRRLEARREHDERRALQEKVVDALLDAHSFTIPDTMVMRHVAHQIEQARESMRAQGVDPDRVPWDYGKLVTELRPGAEKAVRRALLLEAIAEREALVPPDADVDAELEKIAQGSQRPLPAVRRMMEKTGDLEALRRGLRDRQALELLVGHAKIRA
;
A
#
# COMPACT_ATOMS: atom_id res chain seq x y z
N PHE A 1 -8.33 21.59 14.98
CA PHE A 1 -8.91 20.36 15.52
C PHE A 1 -9.64 20.69 16.82
N LEU A 2 -10.74 20.00 17.10
CA LEU A 2 -11.56 20.20 18.30
C LEU A 2 -11.14 19.19 19.37
N VAL A 3 -11.21 19.60 20.63
CA VAL A 3 -11.14 18.70 21.78
C VAL A 3 -12.55 18.61 22.35
N VAL A 4 -13.11 17.41 22.40
CA VAL A 4 -14.46 17.17 22.92
C VAL A 4 -14.44 16.11 24.00
N ASP A 5 -15.34 16.28 24.95
CA ASP A 5 -15.79 15.21 25.83
C ASP A 5 -17.14 14.76 25.31
N TYR A 6 -17.38 13.45 25.20
CA TYR A 6 -18.68 12.96 24.79
C TYR A 6 -19.15 11.78 25.62
N THR A 7 -20.46 11.65 25.75
CA THR A 7 -21.13 10.48 26.31
C THR A 7 -22.06 9.90 25.26
N LEU A 8 -21.83 8.64 24.87
CA LEU A 8 -22.70 7.89 23.96
C LEU A 8 -23.67 7.04 24.78
N ALA A 9 -24.96 7.34 24.67
CA ALA A 9 -26.04 6.48 25.13
C ALA A 9 -26.66 5.77 23.92
N ILE A 10 -26.45 4.47 23.83
CA ILE A 10 -27.00 3.62 22.75
C ILE A 10 -28.14 2.79 23.33
N ASP A 11 -29.25 2.67 22.61
CA ASP A 11 -30.39 1.88 23.05
C ASP A 11 -29.98 0.43 23.40
N GLY A 12 -30.26 0.04 24.65
CA GLY A 12 -29.96 -1.29 25.18
C GLY A 12 -28.49 -1.53 25.54
N ARG A 13 -27.68 -0.48 25.75
CA ARG A 13 -26.31 -0.58 26.28
C ARG A 13 -26.07 0.44 27.39
N GLU A 14 -25.10 0.15 28.25
CA GLU A 14 -24.63 1.15 29.22
C GLU A 14 -23.99 2.34 28.50
N PRO A 15 -24.23 3.58 28.97
CA PRO A 15 -23.58 4.75 28.44
C PRO A 15 -22.05 4.63 28.53
N SER A 16 -21.37 5.05 27.46
CA SER A 16 -19.91 5.12 27.44
C SER A 16 -19.48 6.56 27.30
N SER A 17 -18.50 6.98 28.10
CA SER A 17 -17.95 8.34 28.04
C SER A 17 -16.49 8.32 27.61
N GLN A 18 -16.09 9.34 26.88
CA GLN A 18 -14.71 9.60 26.51
C GLN A 18 -14.39 11.08 26.72
N THR A 19 -13.24 11.34 27.33
CA THR A 19 -12.76 12.69 27.58
C THR A 19 -11.54 13.01 26.70
N GLY A 20 -11.40 14.27 26.31
CA GLY A 20 -10.25 14.79 25.57
C GLY A 20 -10.11 14.22 24.16
N TYR A 21 -11.18 13.72 23.54
CA TYR A 21 -11.13 13.17 22.19
C TYR A 21 -10.86 14.28 21.18
N GLN A 22 -9.89 14.05 20.28
CA GLN A 22 -9.45 15.05 19.31
C GLN A 22 -9.82 14.62 17.90
N PHE A 23 -10.49 15.51 17.17
CA PHE A 23 -10.80 15.28 15.75
C PHE A 23 -10.82 16.58 14.94
N ILE A 24 -10.73 16.47 13.62
CA ILE A 24 -10.87 17.60 12.69
C ILE A 24 -12.28 17.55 12.10
N VAL A 25 -13.01 18.67 12.18
CA VAL A 25 -14.33 18.79 11.56
C VAL A 25 -14.22 18.45 10.07
N GLY A 26 -15.03 17.48 9.61
CA GLY A 26 -15.04 16.99 8.23
C GLY A 26 -14.03 15.90 7.90
N ASP A 27 -13.22 15.41 8.84
CA ASP A 27 -12.25 14.32 8.59
C ASP A 27 -12.87 12.91 8.55
N LYS A 28 -14.18 12.81 8.80
CA LYS A 28 -14.96 11.56 8.81
C LYS A 28 -14.47 10.52 9.83
N THR A 29 -13.78 10.95 10.89
CA THR A 29 -13.35 10.07 11.99
C THR A 29 -14.45 9.84 13.02
N VAL A 30 -15.42 10.76 13.11
CA VAL A 30 -16.61 10.69 13.98
C VAL A 30 -17.89 10.48 13.17
N LEU A 31 -18.99 10.20 13.87
CA LEU A 31 -20.32 10.10 13.24
C LEU A 31 -20.69 11.45 12.57
N PRO A 32 -21.28 11.42 11.36
CA PRO A 32 -21.66 12.64 10.63
C PRO A 32 -22.53 13.60 11.43
N GLU A 33 -23.41 13.07 12.28
CA GLU A 33 -24.29 13.85 13.15
C GLU A 33 -23.50 14.62 14.22
N ILE A 34 -22.46 14.01 14.78
CA ILE A 34 -21.56 14.65 15.75
C ILE A 34 -20.75 15.75 15.06
N ASP A 35 -20.21 15.45 13.87
CA ASP A 35 -19.45 16.41 13.06
C ASP A 35 -20.28 17.66 12.72
N ALA A 36 -21.55 17.46 12.32
CA ALA A 36 -22.47 18.55 12.04
C ALA A 36 -22.88 19.33 13.30
N ALA A 37 -23.06 18.65 14.43
CA ALA A 37 -23.55 19.28 15.66
C ALA A 37 -22.54 20.22 16.31
N VAL A 38 -21.24 19.93 16.18
CA VAL A 38 -20.17 20.79 16.72
C VAL A 38 -19.96 22.07 15.92
N VAL A 39 -20.47 22.13 14.68
CA VAL A 39 -20.42 23.36 13.88
C VAL A 39 -21.24 24.46 14.56
N GLY A 40 -20.59 25.60 14.81
CA GLY A 40 -21.20 26.74 15.49
C GLY A 40 -21.32 26.59 17.00
N MET A 41 -20.80 25.53 17.62
CA MET A 41 -20.63 25.47 19.07
C MET A 41 -19.47 26.37 19.52
N ARG A 42 -19.61 26.97 20.71
CA ARG A 42 -18.51 27.64 21.41
C ARG A 42 -17.87 26.70 22.43
N ALA A 43 -16.62 26.99 22.81
CA ALA A 43 -15.97 26.27 23.90
C ALA A 43 -16.82 26.31 25.18
N ALA A 44 -16.82 25.20 25.91
CA ALA A 44 -17.67 24.86 27.03
C ALA A 44 -19.18 24.69 26.75
N GLU A 45 -19.65 24.79 25.50
CA GLU A 45 -21.01 24.40 25.16
C GLU A 45 -21.18 22.89 25.14
N GLU A 46 -22.37 22.44 25.54
CA GLU A 46 -22.79 21.05 25.53
C GLU A 46 -24.07 20.94 24.70
N ARG A 47 -24.15 19.92 23.84
CA ARG A 47 -25.28 19.74 22.93
C ARG A 47 -25.63 18.25 22.83
N PRO A 48 -26.91 17.87 23.00
CA PRO A 48 -27.36 16.51 22.71
C PRO A 48 -27.52 16.34 21.20
N VAL A 49 -27.00 15.23 20.68
CA VAL A 49 -26.96 14.91 19.26
C VAL A 49 -27.57 13.52 19.07
N PRO A 50 -28.78 13.41 18.49
CA PRO A 50 -29.30 12.12 18.10
C PRO A 50 -28.44 11.55 16.95
N PHE A 51 -28.14 10.27 17.01
CA PHE A 51 -27.43 9.58 15.93
C PHE A 51 -28.03 8.21 15.65
N ARG A 52 -27.80 7.70 14.45
CA ARG A 52 -28.18 6.34 14.06
C ARG A 52 -27.03 5.67 13.33
N PHE A 53 -26.66 4.46 13.75
CA PHE A 53 -25.68 3.67 13.02
C PHE A 53 -26.28 3.17 11.71
N ALA A 54 -25.49 3.22 10.63
CA ALA A 54 -25.89 2.70 9.33
C ALA A 54 -26.21 1.19 9.39
N ASP A 55 -27.08 0.73 8.50
CA ASP A 55 -27.52 -0.68 8.48
C ASP A 55 -26.40 -1.63 8.01
N ASP A 56 -25.36 -1.11 7.35
CA ASP A 56 -24.17 -1.85 6.87
C ASP A 56 -22.96 -1.74 7.83
N HIS A 57 -23.15 -1.20 9.03
CA HIS A 57 -22.08 -0.97 10.00
C HIS A 57 -21.22 -2.23 10.23
N ARG A 58 -19.89 -2.06 10.37
CA ARG A 58 -18.94 -3.17 10.49
C ARG A 58 -19.23 -4.11 11.66
N ARG A 59 -19.75 -3.55 12.76
CA ARG A 59 -20.22 -4.31 13.93
C ARG A 59 -21.70 -4.59 13.78
N GLU A 60 -22.05 -5.86 13.57
CA GLU A 60 -23.42 -6.32 13.37
C GLU A 60 -24.36 -5.90 14.51
N GLU A 61 -23.87 -5.99 15.74
CA GLU A 61 -24.57 -5.58 16.95
C GLU A 61 -24.97 -4.09 17.00
N LEU A 62 -24.33 -3.21 16.21
CA LEU A 62 -24.63 -1.77 16.19
C LEU A 62 -25.49 -1.36 14.99
N ARG A 63 -25.70 -2.22 13.99
CA ARG A 63 -26.43 -1.89 12.75
C ARG A 63 -27.85 -1.41 13.04
N GLY A 64 -28.23 -0.26 12.49
CA GLY A 64 -29.57 0.32 12.61
C GLY A 64 -29.97 0.77 14.02
N ARG A 65 -29.08 0.66 15.02
CA ARG A 65 -29.35 1.16 16.37
C ARG A 65 -29.27 2.68 16.41
N SER A 66 -30.16 3.26 17.21
CA SER A 66 -30.20 4.70 17.46
C SER A 66 -29.71 4.98 18.88
N GLY A 67 -29.33 6.23 19.11
CA GLY A 67 -28.84 6.68 20.40
C GLY A 67 -28.76 8.20 20.46
N ALA A 68 -28.34 8.69 21.61
CA ALA A 68 -28.04 10.10 21.83
C ALA A 68 -26.59 10.24 22.30
N ALA A 69 -25.85 11.12 21.64
CA ALA A 69 -24.52 11.54 22.03
C ALA A 69 -24.63 12.89 22.71
N THR A 70 -24.19 13.00 23.95
CA THR A 70 -24.02 14.31 24.59
C THR A 70 -22.59 14.75 24.33
N VAL A 71 -22.41 15.79 23.50
CA VAL A 71 -21.09 16.29 23.09
C VAL A 71 -20.84 17.62 23.77
N ARG A 72 -19.74 17.71 24.52
CA ARG A 72 -19.25 18.93 25.14
C ARG A 72 -17.98 19.37 24.44
N LEU A 73 -18.00 20.59 23.90
CA LEU A 73 -16.83 21.17 23.26
C LEU A 73 -15.90 21.75 24.34
N VAL A 74 -14.70 21.18 24.49
CA VAL A 74 -13.74 21.62 25.51
C VAL A 74 -12.87 22.75 24.95
N GLU A 75 -12.22 22.50 23.82
CA GLU A 75 -11.31 23.47 23.18
C GLU A 75 -11.49 23.47 21.66
N VAL A 76 -11.38 24.65 21.07
CA VAL A 76 -11.27 24.85 19.62
C VAL A 76 -9.83 25.25 19.33
N LYS A 77 -9.08 24.39 18.62
CA LYS A 77 -7.72 24.71 18.16
C LYS A 77 -7.72 24.98 16.67
N GLU A 78 -7.21 26.14 16.30
CA GLU A 78 -6.97 26.47 14.90
C GLU A 78 -5.60 25.92 14.46
N LYS A 79 -5.56 25.32 13.27
CA LYS A 79 -4.30 24.87 12.68
C LYS A 79 -3.65 26.07 11.99
N VAL A 80 -2.71 26.71 12.66
CA VAL A 80 -1.87 27.75 12.04
C VAL A 80 -0.81 27.04 11.19
N LEU A 81 -0.94 27.17 9.88
CA LEU A 81 0.09 26.69 8.97
C LEU A 81 1.28 27.66 9.03
N PRO A 82 2.52 27.16 9.11
CA PRO A 82 3.69 28.02 8.97
C PRO A 82 3.69 28.67 7.59
N GLU A 83 4.30 29.85 7.51
CA GLU A 83 4.51 30.51 6.22
C GLU A 83 5.42 29.64 5.36
N LEU A 84 5.14 29.58 4.06
CA LEU A 84 5.98 28.86 3.10
C LEU A 84 7.15 29.76 2.72
N ASP A 85 8.18 29.78 3.55
CA ASP A 85 9.40 30.57 3.38
C ASP A 85 10.66 29.69 3.45
N ASP A 86 11.83 30.32 3.48
CA ASP A 86 13.11 29.61 3.55
C ASP A 86 13.35 28.94 4.91
N GLU A 87 12.75 29.44 6.00
CA GLU A 87 12.82 28.81 7.32
C GLU A 87 11.98 27.53 7.34
N PHE A 88 10.80 27.54 6.71
CA PHE A 88 10.02 26.33 6.47
C PHE A 88 10.80 25.32 5.63
N ALA A 89 11.55 25.76 4.62
CA ALA A 89 12.36 24.85 3.82
C ALA A 89 13.43 24.12 4.65
N LYS A 90 14.11 24.86 5.54
CA LYS A 90 15.14 24.31 6.45
C LYS A 90 14.57 23.29 7.44
N SER A 91 13.28 23.33 7.78
CA SER A 91 12.69 22.32 8.68
C SER A 91 12.59 20.92 8.07
N PHE A 92 12.72 20.78 6.74
CA PHE A 92 12.67 19.50 6.03
C PHE A 92 14.05 18.91 5.68
N GLY A 93 15.14 19.54 6.14
CA GLY A 93 16.51 19.08 5.92
C GLY A 93 17.44 20.20 5.46
N GLU A 94 18.52 19.84 4.77
CA GLU A 94 19.53 20.78 4.25
C GLU A 94 19.06 21.50 2.97
N PHE A 95 17.87 22.09 2.99
CA PHE A 95 17.39 22.93 1.89
C PHE A 95 17.77 24.39 2.15
N ALA A 96 18.47 24.99 1.19
CA ALA A 96 18.91 26.38 1.28
C ALA A 96 17.76 27.40 1.12
N SER A 97 16.66 27.02 0.46
CA SER A 97 15.51 27.89 0.21
C SER A 97 14.24 27.10 -0.12
N LEU A 98 13.09 27.78 -0.07
CA LEU A 98 11.82 27.22 -0.53
C LEU A 98 11.86 26.80 -2.00
N VAL A 99 12.60 27.53 -2.84
CA VAL A 99 12.79 27.19 -4.25
C VAL A 99 13.52 25.86 -4.39
N ALA A 100 14.57 25.64 -3.60
CA ALA A 100 15.30 24.37 -3.59
C ALA A 100 14.41 23.20 -3.11
N LEU A 101 13.63 23.41 -2.06
CA LEU A 101 12.66 22.41 -1.58
C LEU A 101 11.61 22.08 -2.66
N ARG A 102 11.04 23.09 -3.33
CA ARG A 102 10.06 22.90 -4.40
C ARG A 102 10.64 22.15 -5.59
N ALA A 103 11.88 22.48 -5.99
CA ALA A 103 12.57 21.79 -7.07
C ALA A 103 12.81 20.31 -6.73
N GLU A 104 13.24 19.99 -5.50
CA GLU A 104 13.41 18.61 -5.05
C GLU A 104 12.09 17.83 -5.03
N VAL A 105 11.02 18.43 -4.48
CA VAL A 105 9.69 17.83 -4.50
C VAL A 105 9.22 17.58 -5.94
N GLY A 106 9.43 18.56 -6.84
CA GLY A 106 9.15 18.42 -8.27
C GLY A 106 9.87 17.23 -8.88
N ARG A 107 11.19 17.13 -8.71
CA ARG A 107 12.00 16.00 -9.21
C ARG A 107 11.52 14.66 -8.66
N ARG A 108 11.15 14.58 -7.38
CA ARG A 108 10.62 13.34 -6.78
C ARG A 108 9.27 12.95 -7.37
N LEU A 109 8.40 13.93 -7.61
CA LEU A 109 7.10 13.70 -8.24
C LEU A 109 7.26 13.27 -9.71
N GLU A 110 8.15 13.90 -10.45
CA GLU A 110 8.49 13.53 -11.83
C GLU A 110 9.07 12.11 -11.90
N ALA A 111 10.07 11.79 -11.08
CA ALA A 111 10.66 10.46 -11.04
C ALA A 111 9.63 9.38 -10.65
N ARG A 112 8.76 9.68 -9.69
CA ARG A 112 7.64 8.79 -9.32
C ARG A 112 6.69 8.61 -10.50
N ARG A 113 6.32 9.69 -11.18
CA ARG A 113 5.39 9.66 -12.30
C ARG A 113 5.96 8.88 -13.48
N GLU A 114 7.22 9.10 -13.83
CA GLU A 114 7.92 8.36 -14.88
C GLU A 114 7.98 6.87 -14.55
N HIS A 115 8.31 6.51 -13.31
CA HIS A 115 8.30 5.13 -12.86
C HIS A 115 6.90 4.50 -12.98
N ASP A 116 5.85 5.18 -12.51
CA ASP A 116 4.47 4.69 -12.54
C ASP A 116 3.96 4.53 -13.99
N GLU A 117 4.26 5.48 -14.87
CA GLU A 117 3.90 5.42 -16.30
C GLU A 117 4.64 4.29 -17.02
N ARG A 118 5.94 4.12 -16.75
CA ARG A 118 6.74 3.04 -17.30
C ARG A 118 6.21 1.68 -16.87
N ARG A 119 5.85 1.53 -15.60
CA ARG A 119 5.21 0.32 -15.06
C ARG A 119 3.87 0.04 -15.73
N ALA A 120 3.01 1.06 -15.85
CA ALA A 120 1.73 0.92 -16.51
C ALA A 120 1.86 0.56 -18.00
N LEU A 121 2.84 1.13 -18.69
CA LEU A 121 3.15 0.78 -20.08
C LEU A 121 3.59 -0.68 -20.20
N GLN A 122 4.54 -1.10 -19.37
CA GLN A 122 5.02 -2.49 -19.31
C GLN A 122 3.88 -3.49 -19.08
N GLU A 123 2.99 -3.18 -18.14
CA GLU A 123 1.82 -4.01 -17.83
C GLU A 123 0.87 -4.10 -19.03
N LYS A 124 0.57 -2.97 -19.69
CA LYS A 124 -0.26 -2.95 -20.90
C LYS A 124 0.33 -3.75 -22.06
N VAL A 125 1.65 -3.68 -22.27
CA VAL A 125 2.32 -4.42 -23.34
C VAL A 125 2.21 -5.93 -23.09
N VAL A 126 2.46 -6.38 -21.85
CA VAL A 126 2.33 -7.79 -21.50
C VAL A 126 0.89 -8.26 -21.58
N ASP A 127 -0.06 -7.46 -21.08
CA ASP A 127 -1.49 -7.79 -21.12
C ASP A 127 -1.97 -7.97 -22.56
N ALA A 128 -1.59 -7.07 -23.47
CA ALA A 128 -1.94 -7.19 -24.88
C ALA A 128 -1.38 -8.49 -25.51
N LEU A 129 -0.19 -8.94 -25.11
CA LEU A 129 0.37 -10.21 -25.57
C LEU A 129 -0.35 -11.41 -24.97
N LEU A 130 -0.71 -11.35 -23.68
CA LEU A 130 -1.47 -12.40 -23.02
C LEU A 130 -2.88 -12.56 -23.61
N ASP A 131 -3.50 -11.46 -24.04
CA ASP A 131 -4.80 -11.47 -24.70
C ASP A 131 -4.70 -12.01 -26.13
N ALA A 132 -3.62 -11.70 -26.84
CA ALA A 132 -3.37 -12.21 -28.19
C ALA A 132 -2.96 -13.71 -28.20
N HIS A 133 -2.43 -14.23 -27.10
CA HIS A 133 -1.89 -15.58 -27.01
C HIS A 133 -2.48 -16.37 -25.83
N SER A 134 -3.54 -17.14 -26.11
CA SER A 134 -4.13 -18.07 -25.14
C SER A 134 -3.33 -19.36 -25.04
N PHE A 135 -2.92 -19.74 -23.83
CA PHE A 135 -2.30 -21.03 -23.53
C PHE A 135 -2.74 -21.49 -22.13
N THR A 136 -2.82 -22.81 -21.95
CA THR A 136 -3.20 -23.41 -20.68
C THR A 136 -2.00 -23.48 -19.74
N ILE A 137 -2.23 -23.19 -18.46
CA ILE A 137 -1.22 -23.33 -17.42
C ILE A 137 -1.61 -24.46 -16.45
N PRO A 138 -0.65 -25.24 -15.92
CA PRO A 138 -0.94 -26.26 -14.93
C PRO A 138 -1.50 -25.64 -13.65
N ASP A 139 -2.58 -26.22 -13.11
CA ASP A 139 -3.20 -25.74 -11.85
C ASP A 139 -2.21 -25.76 -10.68
N THR A 140 -1.27 -26.72 -10.69
CA THR A 140 -0.18 -26.80 -9.70
C THR A 140 0.69 -25.54 -9.66
N MET A 141 0.93 -24.89 -10.79
CA MET A 141 1.69 -23.63 -10.83
C MET A 141 0.88 -22.47 -10.26
N VAL A 142 -0.42 -22.42 -10.55
CA VAL A 142 -1.35 -21.42 -10.00
C VAL A 142 -1.42 -21.56 -8.48
N MET A 143 -1.65 -22.77 -7.99
CA MET A 143 -1.75 -23.06 -6.56
C MET A 143 -0.45 -22.79 -5.82
N ARG A 144 0.71 -23.08 -6.45
CA ARG A 144 2.01 -22.71 -5.88
C ARG A 144 2.17 -21.18 -5.75
N HIS A 145 1.70 -20.43 -6.74
CA HIS A 145 1.75 -18.97 -6.68
C HIS A 145 0.78 -18.39 -5.63
N VAL A 146 -0.42 -18.97 -5.48
CA VAL A 146 -1.35 -18.62 -4.40
C VAL A 146 -0.73 -18.90 -3.03
N ALA A 147 -0.17 -20.09 -2.83
CA ALA A 147 0.50 -20.46 -1.58
C ALA A 147 1.65 -19.51 -1.25
N HIS A 148 2.44 -19.10 -2.26
CA HIS A 148 3.51 -18.13 -2.07
C HIS A 148 3.00 -16.77 -1.61
N GLN A 149 1.92 -16.25 -2.21
CA GLN A 149 1.31 -14.98 -1.78
C GLN A 149 0.79 -15.05 -0.33
N ILE A 150 0.20 -16.18 0.05
CA ILE A 150 -0.27 -16.38 1.43
C ILE A 150 0.91 -16.40 2.40
N GLU A 151 2.01 -17.08 2.07
CA GLU A 151 3.19 -17.09 2.95
C GLU A 151 3.86 -15.72 3.03
N GLN A 152 3.90 -14.94 1.94
CA GLN A 152 4.36 -13.55 1.98
C GLN A 152 3.51 -12.69 2.91
N ALA A 153 2.19 -12.85 2.88
CA ALA A 153 1.29 -12.15 3.80
C ALA A 153 1.58 -12.56 5.26
N ARG A 154 1.77 -13.86 5.53
CA ARG A 154 2.14 -14.38 6.85
C ARG A 154 3.46 -13.80 7.34
N GLU A 155 4.47 -13.72 6.47
CA GLU A 155 5.77 -13.15 6.82
C GLU A 155 5.69 -11.64 7.12
N SER A 156 4.92 -10.90 6.32
CA SER A 156 4.67 -9.48 6.59
C SER A 156 4.01 -9.26 7.96
N MET A 157 3.13 -10.18 8.40
CA MET A 157 2.52 -10.11 9.71
C MET A 157 3.53 -10.38 10.83
N ARG A 158 4.40 -11.40 10.66
CA ARG A 158 5.50 -11.67 11.61
C ARG A 158 6.40 -10.45 11.78
N ALA A 159 6.74 -9.78 10.69
CA ALA A 159 7.54 -8.57 10.70
C ALA A 159 6.88 -7.40 11.46
N GLN A 160 5.53 -7.38 11.52
CA GLN A 160 4.75 -6.42 12.30
C GLN A 160 4.51 -6.88 13.75
N GLY A 161 5.09 -8.00 14.18
CA GLY A 161 4.92 -8.57 15.52
C GLY A 161 3.58 -9.30 15.72
N VAL A 162 2.84 -9.57 14.64
CA VAL A 162 1.59 -10.33 14.68
C VAL A 162 1.89 -11.79 14.37
N ASP A 163 1.48 -12.69 15.26
CA ASP A 163 1.57 -14.13 15.03
C ASP A 163 0.52 -14.56 13.97
N PRO A 164 0.93 -14.96 12.75
CA PRO A 164 0.00 -15.33 11.69
C PRO A 164 -0.82 -16.58 12.04
N ASP A 165 -0.35 -17.44 12.93
CA ASP A 165 -1.07 -18.68 13.30
C ASP A 165 -2.23 -18.40 14.25
N ARG A 166 -2.29 -17.20 14.84
CA ARG A 166 -3.43 -16.73 15.65
C ARG A 166 -4.51 -16.05 14.83
N VAL A 167 -4.27 -15.81 13.54
CA VAL A 167 -5.27 -15.22 12.64
C VAL A 167 -6.06 -16.35 11.97
N PRO A 168 -7.40 -16.30 11.98
CA PRO A 168 -8.21 -17.30 11.29
C PRO A 168 -8.13 -17.07 9.77
N TRP A 169 -7.29 -17.84 9.09
CA TRP A 169 -7.17 -17.84 7.64
C TRP A 169 -8.29 -18.65 7.01
N ASP A 170 -9.15 -18.01 6.21
CA ASP A 170 -10.08 -18.70 5.32
C ASP A 170 -9.37 -19.04 4.01
N TYR A 171 -8.66 -20.15 3.99
CA TYR A 171 -7.91 -20.59 2.82
C TYR A 171 -8.80 -20.82 1.59
N GLY A 172 -10.05 -21.26 1.76
CA GLY A 172 -10.96 -21.48 0.64
C GLY A 172 -11.35 -20.17 -0.05
N LYS A 173 -11.69 -19.17 0.76
CA LYS A 173 -11.94 -17.81 0.26
C LYS A 173 -10.71 -17.18 -0.35
N LEU A 174 -9.55 -17.28 0.32
CA LEU A 174 -8.29 -16.71 -0.18
C LEU A 174 -7.86 -17.32 -1.50
N VAL A 175 -7.97 -18.64 -1.67
CA VAL A 175 -7.70 -19.29 -2.96
C VAL A 175 -8.63 -18.72 -4.03
N THR A 176 -9.92 -18.61 -3.75
CA THR A 176 -10.90 -18.07 -4.71
C THR A 176 -10.58 -16.63 -5.12
N GLU A 177 -10.20 -15.77 -4.17
CA GLU A 177 -9.86 -14.37 -4.42
C GLU A 177 -8.51 -14.20 -5.13
N LEU A 178 -7.51 -15.00 -4.78
CA LEU A 178 -6.14 -14.88 -5.32
C LEU A 178 -5.93 -15.60 -6.65
N ARG A 179 -6.75 -16.61 -6.97
CA ARG A 179 -6.58 -17.46 -8.15
C ARG A 179 -6.56 -16.68 -9.48
N PRO A 180 -7.46 -15.72 -9.75
CA PRO A 180 -7.42 -14.96 -11.01
C PRO A 180 -6.12 -14.16 -11.19
N GLY A 181 -5.64 -13.53 -10.11
CA GLY A 181 -4.36 -12.80 -10.11
C GLY A 181 -3.17 -13.75 -10.30
N ALA A 182 -3.21 -14.91 -9.63
CA ALA A 182 -2.17 -15.93 -9.74
C ALA A 182 -2.10 -16.54 -11.15
N GLU A 183 -3.23 -16.82 -11.78
CA GLU A 183 -3.26 -17.29 -13.18
C GLU A 183 -2.60 -16.28 -14.11
N LYS A 184 -2.97 -14.99 -14.00
CA LYS A 184 -2.37 -13.93 -14.80
C LYS A 184 -0.87 -13.81 -14.56
N ALA A 185 -0.43 -13.87 -13.30
CA ALA A 185 0.99 -13.79 -12.94
C ALA A 185 1.82 -14.96 -13.48
N VAL A 186 1.29 -16.18 -13.38
CA VAL A 186 1.94 -17.39 -13.92
C VAL A 186 2.03 -17.33 -15.44
N ARG A 187 0.95 -16.94 -16.13
CA ARG A 187 0.98 -16.74 -17.58
C ARG A 187 2.01 -15.70 -17.99
N ARG A 188 2.05 -14.55 -17.28
CA ARG A 188 3.05 -13.51 -17.52
C ARG A 188 4.47 -14.03 -17.38
N ALA A 189 4.76 -14.76 -16.31
CA ALA A 189 6.11 -15.31 -16.08
C ALA A 189 6.52 -16.27 -17.20
N LEU A 190 5.66 -17.22 -17.56
CA LEU A 190 5.93 -18.17 -18.64
C LEU A 190 6.12 -17.49 -20.01
N LEU A 191 5.33 -16.45 -20.29
CA LEU A 191 5.47 -15.68 -21.52
C LEU A 191 6.83 -14.97 -21.59
N LEU A 192 7.22 -14.27 -20.52
CA LEU A 192 8.49 -13.55 -20.45
C LEU A 192 9.68 -14.50 -20.50
N GLU A 193 9.60 -15.64 -19.80
CA GLU A 193 10.61 -16.69 -19.83
C GLU A 193 10.79 -17.25 -21.24
N ALA A 194 9.71 -17.60 -21.93
CA ALA A 194 9.75 -18.11 -23.30
C ALA A 194 10.34 -17.10 -24.30
N ILE A 195 10.03 -15.81 -24.14
CA ILE A 195 10.61 -14.75 -24.96
C ILE A 195 12.10 -14.60 -24.67
N ALA A 196 12.49 -14.59 -23.39
CA ALA A 196 13.88 -14.47 -23.01
C ALA A 196 14.73 -15.67 -23.47
N GLU A 197 14.16 -16.87 -23.52
CA GLU A 197 14.77 -18.06 -24.11
C GLU A 197 14.96 -17.93 -25.61
N ARG A 198 13.90 -17.55 -26.31
CA ARG A 198 13.93 -17.39 -27.77
C ARG A 198 14.91 -16.32 -28.22
N GLU A 199 14.99 -15.21 -27.50
CA GLU A 199 15.90 -14.08 -27.80
C GLU A 199 17.29 -14.27 -27.14
N ALA A 200 17.55 -15.42 -26.51
CA ALA A 200 18.81 -15.76 -25.86
C ALA A 200 19.31 -14.66 -24.88
N LEU A 201 18.39 -14.06 -24.13
CA LEU A 201 18.72 -12.98 -23.19
C LEU A 201 19.49 -13.55 -22.00
N VAL A 202 20.67 -12.99 -21.76
CA VAL A 202 21.54 -13.31 -20.64
C VAL A 202 21.88 -12.01 -19.91
N PRO A 203 21.44 -11.83 -18.66
CA PRO A 203 21.85 -10.70 -17.86
C PRO A 203 23.38 -10.67 -17.70
N PRO A 204 24.04 -9.55 -17.98
CA PRO A 204 25.47 -9.42 -17.76
C PRO A 204 25.76 -9.53 -16.25
N ASP A 205 26.91 -10.09 -15.88
CA ASP A 205 27.30 -10.22 -14.48
C ASP A 205 27.35 -8.86 -13.77
N ALA A 206 27.66 -7.77 -14.48
CA ALA A 206 27.62 -6.42 -13.95
C ALA A 206 26.22 -6.01 -13.42
N ASP A 207 25.14 -6.42 -14.10
CA ASP A 207 23.77 -6.13 -13.65
C ASP A 207 23.43 -6.97 -12.40
N VAL A 208 23.90 -8.21 -12.35
CA VAL A 208 23.73 -9.09 -11.18
C VAL A 208 24.46 -8.51 -9.97
N ASP A 209 25.70 -8.06 -10.17
CA ASP A 209 26.53 -7.49 -9.14
C ASP A 209 25.94 -6.18 -8.60
N ALA A 210 25.43 -5.32 -9.48
CA ALA A 210 24.75 -4.09 -9.09
C ALA A 210 23.49 -4.35 -8.25
N GLU A 211 22.69 -5.38 -8.56
CA GLU A 211 21.56 -5.76 -7.72
C GLU A 211 21.99 -6.34 -6.37
N LEU A 212 23.04 -7.18 -6.35
CA LEU A 212 23.60 -7.71 -5.11
C LEU A 212 24.14 -6.59 -4.20
N GLU A 213 24.74 -5.55 -4.77
CA GLU A 213 25.19 -4.36 -4.02
C GLU A 213 24.02 -3.62 -3.38
N LYS A 214 22.90 -3.43 -4.09
CA LYS A 214 21.68 -2.83 -3.52
C LYS A 214 21.15 -3.67 -2.35
N ILE A 215 21.11 -5.00 -2.50
CA ILE A 215 20.69 -5.91 -1.44
C ILE A 215 21.64 -5.84 -0.23
N ALA A 216 22.95 -5.77 -0.47
CA ALA A 216 23.96 -5.64 0.56
C ALA A 216 23.82 -4.33 1.35
N GLN A 217 23.62 -3.21 0.65
CA GLN A 217 23.38 -1.90 1.28
C GLN A 217 22.10 -1.90 2.11
N GLY A 218 20.99 -2.41 1.57
CA GLY A 218 19.71 -2.46 2.28
C GLY A 218 19.71 -3.38 3.49
N SER A 219 20.48 -4.48 3.46
CA SER A 219 20.62 -5.42 4.57
C SER A 219 21.76 -5.10 5.54
N GLN A 220 22.55 -4.05 5.26
CA GLN A 220 23.76 -3.68 6.00
C GLN A 220 24.75 -4.85 6.15
N ARG A 221 24.86 -5.70 5.12
CA ARG A 221 25.76 -6.87 5.11
C ARG A 221 26.85 -6.72 4.05
N PRO A 222 28.05 -7.28 4.25
CA PRO A 222 29.07 -7.29 3.20
C PRO A 222 28.61 -8.05 1.96
N LEU A 223 28.85 -7.49 0.77
CA LEU A 223 28.50 -8.09 -0.52
C LEU A 223 28.93 -9.56 -0.66
N PRO A 224 30.16 -9.98 -0.30
CA PRO A 224 30.57 -11.38 -0.40
C PRO A 224 29.73 -12.33 0.48
N ALA A 225 29.25 -11.86 1.63
CA ALA A 225 28.39 -12.65 2.52
C ALA A 225 26.99 -12.80 1.93
N VAL A 226 26.43 -11.73 1.36
CA VAL A 226 25.12 -11.75 0.67
C VAL A 226 25.17 -12.70 -0.53
N ARG A 227 26.20 -12.61 -1.37
CA ARG A 227 26.37 -13.52 -2.51
C ARG A 227 26.37 -14.98 -2.08
N ARG A 228 27.22 -15.35 -1.12
CA ARG A 228 27.31 -16.75 -0.62
C ARG A 228 26.00 -17.24 -0.02
N MET A 229 25.26 -16.37 0.64
CA MET A 229 23.94 -16.70 1.19
C MET A 229 22.96 -17.00 0.05
N MET A 230 22.85 -16.10 -0.93
CA MET A 230 21.93 -16.25 -2.07
C MET A 230 22.29 -17.42 -2.99
N GLU A 231 23.58 -17.76 -3.12
CA GLU A 231 24.02 -18.98 -3.81
C GLU A 231 23.54 -20.24 -3.11
N LYS A 232 23.63 -20.28 -1.77
CA LYS A 232 23.20 -21.44 -0.97
C LYS A 232 21.69 -21.63 -0.94
N THR A 233 20.92 -20.54 -0.95
CA THR A 233 19.45 -20.58 -0.92
C THR A 233 18.83 -20.73 -2.31
N GLY A 234 19.62 -20.57 -3.39
CA GLY A 234 19.13 -20.56 -4.77
C GLY A 234 18.56 -19.20 -5.22
N ASP A 235 18.57 -18.19 -4.34
CA ASP A 235 18.05 -16.84 -4.63
C ASP A 235 18.90 -16.12 -5.69
N LEU A 236 20.17 -16.48 -5.86
CA LEU A 236 21.00 -15.89 -6.91
C LEU A 236 20.49 -16.26 -8.32
N GLU A 237 20.03 -17.50 -8.50
CA GLU A 237 19.42 -17.88 -9.78
C GLU A 237 18.07 -17.22 -9.97
N ALA A 238 17.28 -17.06 -8.91
CA ALA A 238 16.03 -16.33 -8.95
C ALA A 238 16.25 -14.85 -9.32
N LEU A 239 17.31 -14.23 -8.80
CA LEU A 239 17.73 -12.87 -9.16
C LEU A 239 18.09 -12.79 -10.65
N ARG A 240 18.88 -13.73 -11.15
CA ARG A 240 19.23 -13.81 -12.58
C ARG A 240 18.00 -13.99 -13.46
N ARG A 241 17.07 -14.88 -13.09
CA ARG A 241 15.79 -15.02 -13.81
C ARG A 241 14.99 -13.72 -13.81
N GLY A 242 14.88 -13.05 -12.67
CA GLY A 242 14.18 -11.76 -12.58
C GLY A 242 14.83 -10.64 -13.42
N LEU A 243 16.16 -10.61 -13.51
CA LEU A 243 16.88 -9.69 -14.39
C LEU A 243 16.64 -10.00 -15.86
N ARG A 244 16.62 -11.29 -16.21
CA ARG A 244 16.32 -11.76 -17.56
C ARG A 244 14.90 -11.40 -17.98
N ASP A 245 13.91 -11.62 -17.11
CA ASP A 245 12.53 -11.22 -17.35
C ASP A 245 12.39 -9.70 -17.54
N ARG A 246 13.16 -8.92 -16.79
CA ARG A 246 13.22 -7.46 -16.93
C ARG A 246 13.76 -7.08 -18.31
N GLN A 247 14.85 -7.68 -18.77
CA GLN A 247 15.40 -7.44 -20.12
C GLN A 247 14.40 -7.83 -21.21
N ALA A 248 13.69 -8.96 -21.06
CA ALA A 248 12.64 -9.36 -22.00
C ALA A 248 11.52 -8.32 -22.07
N LEU A 249 11.09 -7.81 -20.92
CA LEU A 249 10.09 -6.76 -20.84
C LEU A 249 10.55 -5.44 -21.48
N GLU A 250 11.81 -5.04 -21.27
CA GLU A 250 12.38 -3.87 -21.95
C GLU A 250 12.42 -4.05 -23.46
N LEU A 251 12.82 -5.23 -23.93
CA LEU A 251 12.81 -5.57 -25.35
C LEU A 251 11.40 -5.45 -25.92
N LEU A 252 10.38 -5.96 -25.23
CA LEU A 252 8.99 -5.86 -25.65
C LEU A 252 8.51 -4.42 -25.71
N VAL A 253 8.79 -3.60 -24.70
CA VAL A 253 8.42 -2.18 -24.68
C VAL A 253 9.11 -1.44 -25.82
N GLY A 254 10.40 -1.71 -26.07
CA GLY A 254 11.16 -1.08 -27.15
C GLY A 254 10.62 -1.39 -28.56
N HIS A 255 9.96 -2.53 -28.74
CA HIS A 255 9.34 -2.92 -30.02
C HIS A 255 7.82 -2.65 -30.07
N ALA A 256 7.21 -2.19 -28.97
CA ALA A 256 5.78 -1.93 -28.91
C ALA A 256 5.42 -0.69 -29.73
N LYS A 257 4.34 -0.78 -30.52
CA LYS A 257 3.74 0.37 -31.21
C LYS A 257 2.78 1.08 -30.26
N ILE A 258 3.29 2.08 -29.56
CA ILE A 258 2.51 2.87 -28.59
C ILE A 258 1.70 3.91 -29.36
N ARG A 259 0.37 3.84 -29.25
CA ARG A 259 -0.52 4.92 -29.71
C ARG A 259 -0.73 5.88 -28.54
N ALA A 260 -0.35 7.13 -28.75
CA ALA A 260 -0.60 8.24 -27.82
C ALA A 260 -2.09 8.62 -27.80
#